data_AF-A0A6I5C526-F1
#
_entry.id   AF-A0A6I5C526-F1
#
_cell.length_a   1.000
_cell.length_b   1.000
_cell.length_c   1.000
_cell.angle_alpha   90.00
_cell.angle_beta   90.00
_cell.angle_gamma   90.00
#
_symmetry.space_group_name_H-M   'P 1'
#
loop_
_entity.id
_entity.type
_entity.pdbx_description
1 polymer ?
#
loop_
_entity_poly.entity_id
_entity_poly.type
_entity_poly.pdbx_seq_one_letter_code
_entity_poly.pdbx_strand_id
1 'polypeptide(L)'
;WPGAAPAVFLHLLGDRDPAWLADVVHRLAQRPASSGVRFELMAGLVRLAGCPVPTTDAYVRGWAQHMAGLWQRGGHLTDRLRGEPQLRELVRALFATDDIGGVLGWGSEEGPHSWHGALALLTADGRLDRAETVDACVARLLRGGGSTGDHRAFLRVLKALDLTREEERARVADWVAMASDAASPVAAHAQALLGALALDGELPHRALAQLSAAVLFRPERKLVRTQLVLLGKVLGRDAGAADALLPTVAESFGHEDADVQERALKLVERHLKKLRSTEARASVVAAAEQLGPALRARATGSLGVAPL
;
A
#
# COMPACT_ATOMS: atom_id res chain seq x y z
N TRP A 1 32.63 19.82 -2.43
CA TRP A 1 33.06 21.07 -1.75
C TRP A 1 33.01 20.85 -0.25
N PRO A 2 33.96 20.12 0.35
CA PRO A 2 33.84 19.68 1.73
C PRO A 2 34.63 20.62 2.65
N GLY A 3 33.95 21.43 3.48
CA GLY A 3 34.62 22.14 4.57
C GLY A 3 33.87 23.33 5.16
N ALA A 4 33.39 24.27 4.35
CA ALA A 4 32.73 25.46 4.88
C ALA A 4 31.32 25.14 5.40
N ALA A 5 30.93 25.66 6.56
CA ALA A 5 29.58 25.49 7.12
C ALA A 5 28.52 26.17 6.21
N PRO A 6 27.29 25.63 6.08
CA PRO A 6 26.26 26.23 5.23
C PRO A 6 26.00 27.70 5.58
N ALA A 7 26.08 28.02 6.88
CA ALA A 7 25.90 29.36 7.41
C ALA A 7 26.88 30.40 6.80
N VAL A 8 28.13 30.02 6.54
CA VAL A 8 29.12 30.93 5.94
C VAL A 8 28.72 31.31 4.52
N PHE A 9 28.26 30.33 3.73
CA PHE A 9 27.78 30.60 2.38
C PHE A 9 26.52 31.47 2.40
N LEU A 10 25.56 31.16 3.27
CA LEU A 10 24.32 31.94 3.37
C LEU A 10 24.60 33.40 3.77
N HIS A 11 25.56 33.62 4.67
CA HIS A 11 25.99 34.96 5.04
C HIS A 11 26.61 35.71 3.85
N LEU A 12 27.53 35.08 3.10
CA LEU A 12 28.16 35.69 1.92
C LEU A 12 27.19 35.94 0.76
N LEU A 13 26.09 35.19 0.71
CA LEU A 13 25.07 35.28 -0.34
C LEU A 13 23.89 36.17 0.05
N GLY A 14 23.85 36.71 1.28
CA GLY A 14 22.71 37.45 1.81
C GLY A 14 22.33 38.70 1.01
N ASP A 15 23.31 39.40 0.43
CA ASP A 15 23.10 40.65 -0.32
C ASP A 15 22.87 40.41 -1.83
N ARG A 16 22.75 39.16 -2.27
CA ARG A 16 22.53 38.82 -3.68
C ARG A 16 21.07 39.00 -4.07
N ASP A 17 20.85 39.24 -5.36
CA ASP A 17 19.51 39.34 -5.96
C ASP A 17 18.68 38.07 -5.63
N PRO A 18 17.50 38.22 -4.99
CA PRO A 18 16.60 37.11 -4.67
C PRO A 18 16.23 36.25 -5.88
N ALA A 19 16.07 36.84 -7.07
CA ALA A 19 15.74 36.08 -8.28
C ALA A 19 16.91 35.16 -8.70
N TRP A 20 18.14 35.64 -8.58
CA TRP A 20 19.33 34.83 -8.82
C TRP A 20 19.49 33.72 -7.77
N LEU A 21 19.24 34.02 -6.49
CA LEU A 21 19.26 33.01 -5.42
C LEU A 21 18.21 31.91 -5.65
N ALA A 22 17.02 32.29 -6.13
CA ALA A 22 15.98 31.34 -6.52
C ALA A 22 16.45 30.41 -7.65
N ASP A 23 17.07 30.93 -8.71
CA ASP A 23 17.62 30.11 -9.81
C ASP A 23 18.71 29.15 -9.30
N VAL A 24 19.61 29.64 -8.44
CA VAL A 24 20.67 28.80 -7.84
C VAL A 24 20.07 27.64 -7.05
N VAL A 25 19.10 27.88 -6.16
CA VAL A 25 18.51 26.80 -5.36
C VAL A 25 17.73 25.81 -6.22
N HIS A 26 17.03 26.28 -7.26
CA HIS A 26 16.37 25.37 -8.22
C HIS A 26 17.38 24.47 -8.92
N ARG A 27 18.49 25.03 -9.43
CA ARG A 27 19.55 24.23 -10.07
C ARG A 27 20.21 23.24 -9.12
N LEU A 28 20.43 23.63 -7.85
CA LEU A 28 20.96 22.72 -6.84
C LEU A 28 19.98 21.59 -6.53
N ALA A 29 18.69 21.91 -6.39
CA ALA A 29 17.64 20.95 -6.10
C ALA A 29 17.39 19.97 -7.26
N GLN A 30 17.66 20.36 -8.51
CA GLN A 30 17.58 19.47 -9.68
C GLN A 30 18.74 18.47 -9.79
N ARG A 31 19.80 18.61 -8.97
CA ARG A 31 20.89 17.64 -8.95
C ARG A 31 20.42 16.33 -8.30
N PRO A 32 20.98 15.17 -8.68
CA PRO A 32 20.71 13.92 -7.97
C PRO A 32 21.01 14.04 -6.48
N ALA A 33 20.25 13.33 -5.63
CA ALA A 33 20.48 13.31 -4.18
C ALA A 33 21.91 12.87 -3.81
N SER A 34 22.55 12.04 -4.64
CA SER A 34 23.94 11.61 -4.50
C SER A 34 24.98 12.73 -4.64
N SER A 35 24.58 13.92 -5.10
CA SER A 35 25.47 15.08 -5.22
C SER A 35 25.93 15.68 -3.89
N GLY A 36 25.31 15.29 -2.77
CA GLY A 36 25.74 15.66 -1.42
C GLY A 36 25.54 17.13 -1.08
N VAL A 37 24.65 17.84 -1.79
CA VAL A 37 24.28 19.21 -1.42
C VAL A 37 23.51 19.17 -0.11
N ARG A 38 24.03 19.85 0.91
CA ARG A 38 23.41 19.89 2.25
C ARG A 38 22.05 20.60 2.18
N PHE A 39 21.05 19.99 2.80
CA PHE A 39 19.70 20.55 2.87
C PHE A 39 19.67 21.95 3.49
N GLU A 40 20.47 22.22 4.53
CA GLU A 40 20.52 23.52 5.22
C GLU A 40 20.94 24.65 4.29
N LEU A 41 21.79 24.37 3.30
CA LEU A 41 22.18 25.33 2.28
C LEU A 41 20.98 25.64 1.37
N MET A 42 20.32 24.61 0.84
CA MET A 42 19.15 24.79 -0.03
C MET A 42 18.02 25.51 0.70
N ALA A 43 17.66 25.06 1.90
CA ALA A 43 16.61 25.68 2.72
C ALA A 43 16.96 27.13 3.11
N GLY A 44 18.24 27.42 3.38
CA GLY A 44 18.69 28.79 3.62
C GLY A 44 18.55 29.69 2.40
N LEU A 45 18.88 29.19 1.21
CA LEU A 45 18.71 29.92 -0.04
C LEU A 45 17.24 30.18 -0.36
N VAL A 46 16.35 29.20 -0.13
CA VAL A 46 14.90 29.39 -0.25
C VAL A 46 14.43 30.53 0.66
N ARG A 47 14.88 30.55 1.93
CA ARG A 47 14.50 31.62 2.88
C ARG A 47 15.02 33.00 2.47
N LEU A 48 16.26 33.09 1.98
CA LEU A 48 16.83 34.36 1.50
C LEU A 48 16.14 34.85 0.23
N ALA A 49 15.82 33.94 -0.68
CA ALA A 49 15.16 34.26 -1.94
C ALA A 49 13.65 34.53 -1.80
N GLY A 50 13.01 34.03 -0.74
CA GLY A 50 11.56 34.09 -0.57
C GLY A 50 10.79 33.29 -1.63
N CYS A 51 11.43 32.30 -2.27
CA CYS A 51 10.83 31.52 -3.35
C CYS A 51 10.04 30.30 -2.82
N PRO A 52 9.18 29.67 -3.65
CA PRO A 52 8.61 28.38 -3.32
C PRO A 52 9.69 27.32 -3.03
N VAL A 53 9.39 26.38 -2.13
CA VAL A 53 10.29 25.26 -1.84
C VAL A 53 10.35 24.31 -3.06
N PRO A 54 11.55 23.87 -3.49
CA PRO A 54 11.66 22.84 -4.50
C PRO A 54 11.03 21.52 -4.03
N THR A 55 10.28 20.85 -4.90
CA THR A 55 9.68 19.53 -4.65
C THR A 55 10.42 18.41 -5.39
N THR A 56 11.71 18.59 -5.64
CA THR A 56 12.57 17.59 -6.29
C THR A 56 13.00 16.52 -5.29
N ASP A 57 13.35 15.31 -5.78
CA ASP A 57 13.80 14.20 -4.93
C ASP A 57 14.93 14.62 -3.97
N ALA A 58 15.96 15.31 -4.45
CA ALA A 58 17.08 15.73 -3.61
C ALA A 58 16.66 16.68 -2.48
N TYR A 59 15.74 17.61 -2.75
CA TYR A 59 15.28 18.55 -1.74
C TYR A 59 14.39 17.86 -0.71
N VAL A 60 13.42 17.05 -1.17
CA VAL A 60 12.45 16.35 -0.31
C VAL A 60 13.16 15.30 0.57
N ARG A 61 14.09 14.54 -0.01
CA ARG A 61 14.91 13.57 0.74
C ARG A 61 15.79 14.27 1.76
N GLY A 62 16.44 15.37 1.37
CA GLY A 62 17.25 16.20 2.27
C GLY A 62 16.43 16.77 3.43
N TRP A 63 15.22 17.27 3.15
CA TRP A 63 14.28 17.74 4.16
C TRP A 63 13.88 16.63 5.13
N ALA A 64 13.43 15.48 4.62
CA ALA A 64 13.02 14.36 5.47
C ALA A 64 14.19 13.84 6.33
N GLN A 65 15.40 13.79 5.78
CA GLN A 65 16.60 13.42 6.54
C GLN A 65 16.96 14.47 7.60
N HIS A 66 16.84 15.76 7.28
CA HIS A 66 17.07 16.84 8.23
C HIS A 66 16.08 16.76 9.39
N MET A 67 14.79 16.59 9.11
CA MET A 67 13.74 16.43 10.12
C MET A 67 13.97 15.19 10.99
N ALA A 68 14.37 14.06 10.40
CA ALA A 68 14.76 12.89 11.18
C ALA A 68 16.00 13.16 12.05
N GLY A 69 17.08 13.68 11.46
CA GLY A 69 18.40 13.86 12.09
C GLY A 69 18.44 14.89 13.23
N LEU A 70 17.47 15.79 13.29
CA LEU A 70 17.32 16.76 14.38
C LEU A 70 16.94 16.13 15.75
N TRP A 71 16.73 14.80 15.85
CA TRP A 71 16.37 14.12 17.11
C TRP A 71 17.38 14.35 18.24
N GLN A 72 18.66 14.50 17.88
CA GLN A 72 19.77 14.83 18.79
C GLN A 72 19.62 16.19 19.48
N ARG A 73 18.78 17.09 18.95
CA ARG A 73 18.53 18.43 19.52
C ARG A 73 17.35 18.46 20.50
N GLY A 74 16.74 17.30 20.77
CA GLY A 74 15.55 17.18 21.61
C GLY A 74 14.25 17.57 20.89
N GLY A 75 13.12 17.19 21.49
CA GLY A 75 11.77 17.43 20.95
C GLY A 75 11.27 16.35 19.99
N HIS A 76 9.96 16.31 19.76
CA HIS A 76 9.32 15.30 18.93
C HIS A 76 9.32 15.69 17.44
N LEU A 77 9.33 14.70 16.55
CA LEU A 77 9.21 14.94 15.10
C LEU A 77 7.92 15.69 14.75
N THR A 78 6.81 15.34 15.40
CA THR A 78 5.51 15.96 15.19
C THR A 78 5.54 17.48 15.43
N ASP A 79 6.21 17.93 16.49
CA ASP A 79 6.31 19.36 16.81
C ASP A 79 7.15 20.11 15.78
N ARG A 80 8.23 19.49 15.31
CA ARG A 80 9.07 20.05 14.25
C ARG A 80 8.30 20.17 12.93
N LEU A 81 7.57 19.12 12.54
CA LEU A 81 6.72 19.15 11.35
C LEU A 81 5.58 20.18 11.48
N ARG A 82 5.03 20.38 12.67
CA ARG A 82 4.01 21.41 12.92
C ARG A 82 4.55 22.83 12.70
N GLY A 83 5.85 23.04 12.92
CA GLY A 83 6.54 24.31 12.68
C GLY A 83 7.02 24.51 11.23
N GLU A 84 6.86 23.53 10.34
CA GLU A 84 7.29 23.61 8.94
C GLU A 84 6.29 24.45 8.11
N PRO A 85 6.68 25.64 7.61
CA PRO A 85 5.76 26.52 6.90
C PRO A 85 5.23 25.91 5.60
N GLN A 86 6.03 25.08 4.92
CA GLN A 86 5.67 24.42 3.65
C GLN A 86 5.31 22.93 3.85
N LEU A 87 4.74 22.60 5.01
CA LEU A 87 4.46 21.21 5.40
C LEU A 87 3.64 20.46 4.34
N ARG A 88 2.58 21.10 3.82
CA ARG A 88 1.65 20.47 2.88
C ARG A 88 2.33 20.13 1.56
N GLU A 89 3.06 21.07 1.00
CA GLU A 89 3.80 20.89 -0.26
C GLU A 89 4.87 19.80 -0.13
N LEU A 90 5.63 19.83 0.97
CA LEU A 90 6.72 18.87 1.21
C LEU A 90 6.20 17.46 1.49
N VAL A 91 5.09 17.31 2.23
CA VAL A 91 4.45 16.01 2.44
C VAL A 91 3.85 15.46 1.15
N ARG A 92 3.20 16.29 0.32
CA ARG A 92 2.71 15.86 -1.00
C ARG A 92 3.87 15.37 -1.87
N ALA A 93 4.98 16.10 -1.87
CA ALA A 93 6.18 15.71 -2.60
C ALA A 93 6.84 14.44 -2.01
N LEU A 94 6.80 14.24 -0.69
CA LEU A 94 7.24 13.03 -0.01
C LEU A 94 6.49 11.80 -0.52
N PHE A 95 5.16 11.84 -0.59
CA PHE A 95 4.36 10.75 -1.16
C PHE A 95 4.60 10.54 -2.65
N ALA A 96 5.00 11.58 -3.40
CA ALA A 96 5.33 11.46 -4.81
C ALA A 96 6.75 10.93 -5.07
N THR A 97 7.64 10.96 -4.08
CA THR A 97 9.06 10.62 -4.23
C THR A 97 9.27 9.11 -4.19
N ASP A 98 9.98 8.59 -5.19
CA ASP A 98 10.27 7.17 -5.29
C ASP A 98 11.36 6.75 -4.28
N ASP A 99 11.19 5.57 -3.68
CA ASP A 99 12.11 4.95 -2.72
C ASP A 99 12.58 5.87 -1.58
N ILE A 100 11.69 6.72 -1.08
CA ILE A 100 11.96 7.61 0.05
C ILE A 100 11.69 6.96 1.40
N GLY A 101 10.93 5.84 1.43
CA GLY A 101 10.50 5.22 2.67
C GLY A 101 11.64 4.69 3.54
N GLY A 102 12.84 4.50 2.97
CA GLY A 102 14.06 4.29 3.75
C GLY A 102 14.27 5.39 4.79
N VAL A 103 14.13 6.66 4.41
CA VAL A 103 14.29 7.83 5.31
C VAL A 103 13.26 7.83 6.44
N LEU A 104 12.03 7.39 6.15
CA LEU A 104 10.96 7.28 7.14
C LEU A 104 11.23 6.18 8.18
N GLY A 105 12.12 5.24 7.87
CA GLY A 105 12.59 4.21 8.78
C GLY A 105 13.76 4.63 9.68
N TRP A 106 14.46 5.72 9.39
CA TRP A 106 15.57 6.23 10.22
C TRP A 106 15.03 6.93 11.47
N GLY A 107 15.51 6.52 12.66
CA GLY A 107 15.05 7.03 13.95
C GLY A 107 13.79 6.32 14.47
N SER A 108 13.68 5.00 14.24
CA SER A 108 12.51 4.16 14.55
C SER A 108 12.21 4.02 16.05
N GLU A 109 11.79 5.10 16.69
CA GLU A 109 10.85 4.99 17.80
C GLU A 109 9.49 4.57 17.20
N GLU A 110 8.91 3.48 17.68
CA GLU A 110 7.50 3.20 17.40
C GLU A 110 6.63 4.20 18.18
N GLY A 111 5.46 4.53 17.65
CA GLY A 111 4.49 5.39 18.33
C GLY A 111 4.30 6.78 17.69
N PRO A 112 3.64 7.71 18.40
CA PRO A 112 3.09 8.96 17.84
C PRO A 112 4.15 9.92 17.28
N HIS A 113 5.41 9.78 17.71
CA HIS A 113 6.52 10.66 17.30
C HIS A 113 7.39 10.08 16.20
N SER A 114 7.05 8.88 15.72
CA SER A 114 7.61 8.31 14.49
C SER A 114 7.14 9.10 13.26
N TRP A 115 7.79 8.90 12.10
CA TRP A 115 7.32 9.50 10.85
C TRP A 115 5.87 9.14 10.51
N HIS A 116 5.48 7.87 10.67
CA HIS A 116 4.13 7.41 10.36
C HIS A 116 3.10 7.93 11.38
N GLY A 117 3.44 7.93 12.67
CA GLY A 117 2.60 8.49 13.72
C GLY A 117 2.44 10.01 13.58
N ALA A 118 3.51 10.72 13.24
CA ALA A 118 3.47 12.17 13.06
C ALA A 118 2.60 12.57 11.85
N LEU A 119 2.73 11.87 10.72
CA LEU A 119 1.85 12.11 9.56
C LEU A 119 0.38 11.86 9.90
N ALA A 120 0.08 10.78 10.65
CA ALA A 120 -1.27 10.50 11.10
C ALA A 120 -1.82 11.58 12.05
N LEU A 121 -1.02 12.00 13.05
CA LEU A 121 -1.41 13.06 13.98
C LEU A 121 -1.63 14.40 13.27
N LEU A 122 -0.75 14.79 12.34
CA LEU A 122 -0.91 16.03 11.58
C LEU A 122 -2.14 16.00 10.67
N THR A 123 -2.53 14.81 10.21
CA THR A 123 -3.77 14.60 9.46
C THR A 123 -4.99 14.71 10.37
N ALA A 124 -4.96 14.09 11.55
CA ALA A 124 -6.01 14.19 12.56
C ALA A 124 -6.19 15.63 13.09
N ASP A 125 -5.09 16.36 13.28
CA ASP A 125 -5.04 17.77 13.69
C ASP A 125 -5.52 18.73 12.57
N GLY A 126 -5.82 18.24 11.35
CA GLY A 126 -6.24 19.05 10.20
C GLY A 126 -5.13 19.91 9.58
N ARG A 127 -3.86 19.68 9.95
CA ARG A 127 -2.71 20.36 9.35
C ARG A 127 -2.45 19.83 7.93
N LEU A 128 -2.65 18.54 7.74
CA LEU A 128 -2.74 17.88 6.45
C LEU A 128 -4.20 17.59 6.13
N ASP A 129 -4.59 17.74 4.87
CA ASP A 129 -5.94 17.34 4.44
C ASP A 129 -6.06 15.81 4.47
N ARG A 130 -7.12 15.30 5.10
CA ARG A 130 -7.29 13.85 5.30
C ARG A 130 -7.51 13.10 4.00
N ALA A 131 -8.37 13.62 3.12
CA ALA A 131 -8.66 12.97 1.84
C ALA A 131 -7.40 12.94 0.97
N GLU A 132 -6.72 14.09 0.83
CA GLU A 132 -5.49 14.18 0.04
C GLU A 132 -4.37 13.29 0.60
N THR A 133 -4.23 13.21 1.93
CA THR A 133 -3.17 12.39 2.56
C THR A 133 -3.43 10.90 2.37
N VAL A 134 -4.67 10.45 2.56
CA VAL A 134 -5.05 9.06 2.32
C VAL A 134 -4.86 8.72 0.84
N ASP A 135 -5.34 9.57 -0.07
CA ASP A 135 -5.22 9.33 -1.52
C ASP A 135 -3.77 9.28 -1.97
N ALA A 136 -2.91 10.19 -1.46
CA ALA A 136 -1.49 10.17 -1.76
C ALA A 136 -0.80 8.90 -1.23
N CYS A 137 -1.15 8.44 -0.02
CA CYS A 137 -0.61 7.21 0.56
C CYS A 137 -1.05 5.95 -0.23
N VAL A 138 -2.33 5.89 -0.63
CA VAL A 138 -2.89 4.80 -1.44
C VAL A 138 -2.26 4.78 -2.82
N ALA A 139 -2.19 5.93 -3.50
CA ALA A 139 -1.53 6.05 -4.79
C ALA A 139 -0.06 5.63 -4.74
N ARG A 140 0.63 5.96 -3.64
CA ARG A 140 2.04 5.56 -3.45
C ARG A 140 2.22 4.04 -3.31
N LEU A 141 1.29 3.37 -2.65
CA LEU A 141 1.29 1.91 -2.49
C LEU A 141 0.87 1.18 -3.77
N LEU A 142 -0.02 1.78 -4.57
CA LEU A 142 -0.45 1.25 -5.87
C LEU A 142 0.60 1.36 -6.96
N ARG A 143 1.43 2.42 -6.95
CA ARG A 143 2.43 2.66 -8.00
C ARG A 143 3.40 1.48 -8.21
N GLY A 144 3.64 0.66 -7.19
CA GLY A 144 4.62 -0.41 -7.24
C GLY A 144 6.05 0.12 -7.41
N GLY A 145 6.99 -0.75 -7.78
CA GLY A 145 8.35 -0.35 -8.21
C GLY A 145 9.30 0.19 -7.12
N GLY A 146 8.90 0.20 -5.85
CA GLY A 146 9.75 0.61 -4.71
C GLY A 146 10.47 -0.53 -4.00
N SER A 147 11.42 -0.22 -3.12
CA SER A 147 12.06 -1.23 -2.27
C SER A 147 11.08 -1.81 -1.24
N THR A 148 11.41 -2.98 -0.69
CA THR A 148 10.63 -3.59 0.42
C THR A 148 10.53 -2.66 1.64
N GLY A 149 11.58 -1.88 1.91
CA GLY A 149 11.60 -0.91 3.01
C GLY A 149 10.62 0.23 2.77
N ASP A 150 10.55 0.69 1.52
CA ASP A 150 9.65 1.75 1.12
C ASP A 150 8.17 1.35 1.21
N HIS A 151 7.79 0.20 0.65
CA HIS A 151 6.43 -0.33 0.80
C HIS A 151 6.03 -0.52 2.28
N ARG A 152 6.96 -0.99 3.12
CA ARG A 152 6.71 -1.17 4.56
C ARG A 152 6.48 0.16 5.26
N ALA A 153 7.23 1.21 4.91
CA ALA A 153 7.08 2.53 5.51
C ALA A 153 5.71 3.12 5.20
N PHE A 154 5.30 3.15 3.93
CA PHE A 154 3.99 3.69 3.55
C PHE A 154 2.82 2.83 4.02
N LEU A 155 2.99 1.51 4.13
CA LEU A 155 1.99 0.65 4.78
C LEU A 155 1.81 0.99 6.26
N ARG A 156 2.87 1.38 6.97
CA ARG A 156 2.75 1.86 8.36
C ARG A 156 2.04 3.21 8.42
N VAL A 157 2.29 4.11 7.47
CA VAL A 157 1.54 5.38 7.36
C VAL A 157 0.06 5.08 7.15
N LEU A 158 -0.31 4.24 6.17
CA LEU A 158 -1.70 3.89 5.91
C LEU A 158 -2.40 3.31 7.15
N LYS A 159 -1.74 2.41 7.88
CA LYS A 159 -2.28 1.85 9.13
C LYS A 159 -2.42 2.89 10.23
N ALA A 160 -1.49 3.83 10.34
CA ALA A 160 -1.54 4.88 11.35
C ALA A 160 -2.63 5.92 11.07
N LEU A 161 -3.03 6.12 9.80
CA LEU A 161 -4.13 7.01 9.44
C LEU A 161 -5.49 6.55 9.98
N ASP A 162 -5.60 5.29 10.40
CA ASP A 162 -6.79 4.67 10.98
C ASP A 162 -8.03 5.00 10.15
N LEU A 163 -8.07 4.44 8.93
CA LEU A 163 -9.15 4.70 7.99
C LEU A 163 -10.47 4.30 8.62
N THR A 164 -11.45 5.18 8.49
CA THR A 164 -12.82 4.87 8.88
C THR A 164 -13.40 3.83 7.93
N ARG A 165 -14.45 3.14 8.39
CA ARG A 165 -15.12 2.13 7.57
C ARG A 165 -15.65 2.70 6.25
N GLU A 166 -16.06 3.96 6.27
CA GLU A 166 -16.57 4.68 5.11
C GLU A 166 -15.47 4.95 4.08
N GLU A 167 -14.27 5.32 4.54
CA GLU A 167 -13.08 5.50 3.70
C GLU A 167 -12.56 4.18 3.13
N GLU A 168 -12.64 3.09 3.88
CA GLU A 168 -12.34 1.74 3.39
C GLU A 168 -13.29 1.35 2.25
N ARG A 169 -14.61 1.54 2.44
CA ARG A 169 -15.64 1.26 1.43
C ARG A 169 -15.46 2.08 0.16
N ALA A 170 -15.12 3.36 0.29
CA ALA A 170 -14.95 4.25 -0.86
C ALA A 170 -13.79 3.82 -1.79
N ARG A 171 -12.85 2.99 -1.28
CA ARG A 171 -11.61 2.62 -1.98
C ARG A 171 -11.52 1.13 -2.32
N VAL A 172 -12.66 0.43 -2.44
CA VAL A 172 -12.70 -1.00 -2.80
C VAL A 172 -11.89 -1.30 -4.06
N ALA A 173 -12.00 -0.47 -5.10
CA ALA A 173 -11.24 -0.67 -6.34
C ALA A 173 -9.72 -0.63 -6.12
N ASP A 174 -9.23 0.33 -5.32
CA ASP A 174 -7.81 0.46 -4.98
C ASP A 174 -7.33 -0.74 -4.17
N TRP A 175 -8.12 -1.22 -3.21
CA TRP A 175 -7.77 -2.41 -2.43
C TRP A 175 -7.71 -3.65 -3.31
N VAL A 176 -8.60 -3.80 -4.29
CA VAL A 176 -8.58 -4.93 -5.23
C VAL A 176 -7.29 -4.90 -6.05
N ALA A 177 -6.91 -3.73 -6.57
CA ALA A 177 -5.64 -3.57 -7.30
C ALA A 177 -4.43 -3.88 -6.41
N MET A 178 -4.40 -3.40 -5.15
CA MET A 178 -3.32 -3.72 -4.22
C MET A 178 -3.25 -5.21 -3.87
N ALA A 179 -4.39 -5.86 -3.62
CA ALA A 179 -4.44 -7.29 -3.32
C ALA A 179 -3.94 -8.14 -4.49
N SER A 180 -4.13 -7.66 -5.72
CA SER A 180 -3.75 -8.35 -6.96
C SER A 180 -2.26 -8.23 -7.26
N ASP A 181 -1.70 -7.00 -7.22
CA ASP A 181 -0.38 -6.73 -7.80
C ASP A 181 0.65 -6.16 -6.82
N ALA A 182 0.25 -5.67 -5.65
CA ALA A 182 1.19 -5.03 -4.74
C ALA A 182 2.14 -6.04 -4.07
N ALA A 183 3.20 -5.50 -3.45
CA ALA A 183 4.12 -6.29 -2.64
C ALA A 183 3.39 -7.07 -1.54
N SER A 184 3.86 -8.27 -1.22
CA SER A 184 3.18 -9.23 -0.34
C SER A 184 2.57 -8.64 0.95
N PRO A 185 3.27 -7.78 1.74
CA PRO A 185 2.69 -7.20 2.95
C PRO A 185 1.52 -6.22 2.68
N VAL A 186 1.58 -5.50 1.55
CA VAL A 186 0.53 -4.56 1.12
C VAL A 186 -0.67 -5.33 0.60
N ALA A 187 -0.44 -6.35 -0.23
CA ALA A 187 -1.48 -7.25 -0.70
C ALA A 187 -2.21 -7.95 0.46
N ALA A 188 -1.46 -8.41 1.48
CA ALA A 188 -2.02 -9.00 2.69
C ALA A 188 -2.93 -8.04 3.46
N HIS A 189 -2.55 -6.76 3.54
CA HIS A 189 -3.36 -5.74 4.22
C HIS A 189 -4.64 -5.45 3.43
N ALA A 190 -4.54 -5.25 2.11
CA ALA A 190 -5.70 -5.03 1.26
C ALA A 190 -6.67 -6.22 1.28
N GLN A 191 -6.15 -7.46 1.25
CA GLN A 191 -6.96 -8.67 1.41
C GLN A 191 -7.71 -8.70 2.75
N ALA A 192 -7.07 -8.27 3.85
CA ALA A 192 -7.71 -8.23 5.16
C ALA A 192 -8.85 -7.20 5.22
N LEU A 193 -8.65 -6.01 4.65
CA LEU A 193 -9.69 -4.96 4.56
C LEU A 193 -10.90 -5.45 3.74
N LEU A 194 -10.64 -5.96 2.53
CA LEU A 194 -11.69 -6.52 1.67
C LEU A 194 -12.38 -7.72 2.29
N GLY A 195 -11.65 -8.54 3.04
CA GLY A 195 -12.21 -9.66 3.79
C GLY A 195 -13.14 -9.22 4.90
N ALA A 196 -12.82 -8.15 5.64
CA ALA A 196 -13.72 -7.57 6.62
C ALA A 196 -14.99 -7.01 5.93
N LEU A 197 -14.83 -6.26 4.84
CA LEU A 197 -15.94 -5.74 4.01
C LEU A 197 -16.88 -6.85 3.52
N ALA A 198 -16.31 -7.95 3.02
CA ALA A 198 -17.09 -9.11 2.59
C ALA A 198 -17.84 -9.79 3.74
N LEU A 199 -17.22 -9.93 4.91
CA LEU A 199 -17.83 -10.59 6.07
C LEU A 199 -18.96 -9.77 6.70
N ASP A 200 -18.89 -8.45 6.58
CA ASP A 200 -19.92 -7.53 7.06
C ASP A 200 -21.04 -7.31 6.02
N GLY A 201 -20.94 -7.94 4.84
CA GLY A 201 -21.93 -7.85 3.76
C GLY A 201 -21.84 -6.57 2.93
N GLU A 202 -20.77 -5.79 3.09
CA GLU A 202 -20.55 -4.52 2.39
C GLU A 202 -19.84 -4.67 1.04
N LEU A 203 -19.38 -5.90 0.70
CA LEU A 203 -18.80 -6.22 -0.59
C LEU A 203 -19.71 -7.19 -1.37
N PRO A 204 -20.19 -6.82 -2.58
CA PRO A 204 -20.98 -7.72 -3.42
C PRO A 204 -20.22 -9.03 -3.74
N HIS A 205 -20.91 -10.17 -3.76
CA HIS A 205 -20.27 -11.47 -4.04
C HIS A 205 -19.51 -11.50 -5.37
N ARG A 206 -19.99 -10.80 -6.39
CA ARG A 206 -19.30 -10.69 -7.68
C ARG A 206 -17.97 -9.95 -7.56
N ALA A 207 -17.90 -8.89 -6.76
CA ALA A 207 -16.66 -8.17 -6.50
C ALA A 207 -15.70 -9.03 -5.67
N LEU A 208 -16.22 -9.78 -4.69
CA LEU A 208 -15.42 -10.77 -3.95
C LEU A 208 -14.88 -11.89 -4.86
N ALA A 209 -15.67 -12.36 -5.83
CA ALA A 209 -15.21 -13.34 -6.82
C ALA A 209 -14.06 -12.78 -7.67
N GLN A 210 -14.22 -11.56 -8.22
CA GLN A 210 -13.16 -10.91 -9.02
C GLN A 210 -11.85 -10.74 -8.22
N LEU A 211 -11.96 -10.25 -6.98
CA LEU A 211 -10.82 -10.18 -6.06
C LEU A 211 -10.19 -11.55 -5.84
N SER A 212 -11.02 -12.56 -5.57
CA SER A 212 -10.55 -13.90 -5.25
C SER A 212 -9.80 -14.52 -6.42
N ALA A 213 -10.29 -14.35 -7.65
CA ALA A 213 -9.59 -14.80 -8.84
C ALA A 213 -8.15 -14.26 -8.86
N ALA A 214 -7.98 -12.94 -8.72
CA ALA A 214 -6.65 -12.33 -8.71
C ALA A 214 -5.76 -12.83 -7.56
N VAL A 215 -6.29 -12.95 -6.35
CA VAL A 215 -5.51 -13.38 -5.17
C VAL A 215 -5.13 -14.87 -5.23
N LEU A 216 -5.97 -15.73 -5.81
CA LEU A 216 -5.73 -17.17 -5.88
C LEU A 216 -4.63 -17.55 -6.89
N PHE A 217 -4.32 -16.70 -7.87
CA PHE A 217 -3.19 -16.87 -8.79
C PHE A 217 -1.85 -16.36 -8.25
N ARG A 218 -1.85 -15.76 -7.06
CA ARG A 218 -0.62 -15.24 -6.46
C ARG A 218 0.29 -16.36 -5.96
N PRO A 219 1.63 -16.20 -6.06
CA PRO A 219 2.59 -17.21 -5.59
C PRO A 219 2.60 -17.36 -4.05
N GLU A 220 2.08 -16.39 -3.29
CA GLU A 220 2.10 -16.44 -1.83
C GLU A 220 1.03 -17.36 -1.24
N ARG A 221 1.40 -18.63 -0.98
CA ARG A 221 0.53 -19.66 -0.38
C ARG A 221 -0.28 -19.21 0.84
N LYS A 222 0.28 -18.33 1.68
CA LYS A 222 -0.41 -17.78 2.85
C LYS A 222 -1.61 -16.91 2.45
N LEU A 223 -1.49 -16.08 1.42
CA LEU A 223 -2.58 -15.24 0.91
C LEU A 223 -3.67 -16.11 0.29
N VAL A 224 -3.28 -17.08 -0.55
CA VAL A 224 -4.19 -18.04 -1.17
C VAL A 224 -4.99 -18.81 -0.11
N ARG A 225 -4.32 -19.35 0.91
CA ARG A 225 -4.99 -20.05 2.02
C ARG A 225 -5.93 -19.13 2.79
N THR A 226 -5.52 -17.90 3.09
CA THR A 226 -6.39 -16.90 3.75
C THR A 226 -7.63 -16.60 2.89
N GLN A 227 -7.48 -16.54 1.57
CA GLN A 227 -8.59 -16.30 0.63
C GLN A 227 -9.60 -17.45 0.66
N LEU A 228 -9.13 -18.70 0.58
CA LEU A 228 -10.00 -19.86 0.66
C LEU A 228 -10.75 -19.93 2.01
N VAL A 229 -10.11 -19.53 3.11
CA VAL A 229 -10.77 -19.43 4.42
C VAL A 229 -11.85 -18.36 4.42
N LEU A 230 -11.59 -17.18 3.85
CA LEU A 230 -12.57 -16.10 3.71
C LEU A 230 -13.78 -16.57 2.90
N LEU A 231 -13.55 -17.17 1.72
CA LEU A 231 -14.61 -17.70 0.85
C LEU A 231 -15.47 -18.73 1.57
N GLY A 232 -14.86 -19.64 2.34
CA GLY A 232 -15.60 -20.61 3.14
C GLY A 232 -16.45 -19.99 4.25
N LYS A 233 -15.98 -18.90 4.88
CA LYS A 233 -16.80 -18.15 5.86
C LYS A 233 -18.01 -17.50 5.19
N VAL A 234 -17.83 -16.85 4.04
CA VAL A 234 -18.92 -16.20 3.29
C VAL A 234 -19.95 -17.24 2.81
N LEU A 235 -19.50 -18.33 2.18
CA LEU A 235 -20.36 -19.45 1.75
C LEU A 235 -21.08 -20.15 2.90
N GLY A 236 -20.51 -20.11 4.11
CA GLY A 236 -21.13 -20.59 5.33
C GLY A 236 -22.30 -19.71 5.78
N ARG A 237 -22.14 -18.39 5.71
CA ARG A 237 -23.11 -17.37 6.14
C ARG A 237 -24.23 -17.14 5.14
N ASP A 238 -23.92 -17.13 3.85
CA ASP A 238 -24.88 -16.86 2.79
C ASP A 238 -24.86 -17.96 1.73
N ALA A 239 -25.99 -18.64 1.56
CA ALA A 239 -26.16 -19.66 0.53
C ALA A 239 -26.27 -19.08 -0.88
N GLY A 240 -26.75 -17.83 -1.04
CA GLY A 240 -26.84 -17.12 -2.31
C GLY A 240 -25.48 -16.76 -2.91
N ALA A 241 -24.41 -16.83 -2.12
CA ALA A 241 -23.05 -16.61 -2.60
C ALA A 241 -22.49 -17.77 -3.45
N ALA A 242 -23.10 -18.96 -3.40
CA ALA A 242 -22.56 -20.17 -4.00
C ALA A 242 -22.33 -20.05 -5.52
N ASP A 243 -23.31 -19.53 -6.25
CA ASP A 243 -23.24 -19.38 -7.71
C ASP A 243 -22.14 -18.40 -8.15
N ALA A 244 -21.85 -17.40 -7.33
CA ALA A 244 -20.81 -16.40 -7.62
C ALA A 244 -19.40 -16.85 -7.21
N LEU A 245 -19.27 -17.56 -6.08
CA LEU A 245 -17.97 -17.82 -5.46
C LEU A 245 -17.40 -19.21 -5.77
N LEU A 246 -18.23 -20.24 -5.95
CA LEU A 246 -17.72 -21.60 -6.17
C LEU A 246 -16.95 -21.77 -7.49
N PRO A 247 -17.34 -21.15 -8.62
CA PRO A 247 -16.51 -21.14 -9.82
C PRO A 247 -15.10 -20.60 -9.55
N THR A 248 -14.99 -19.50 -8.81
CA THR A 248 -13.70 -18.91 -8.46
C THR A 248 -12.88 -19.76 -7.48
N VAL A 249 -13.53 -20.47 -6.54
CA VAL A 249 -12.82 -21.46 -5.71
C VAL A 249 -12.24 -22.57 -6.60
N ALA A 250 -12.98 -22.99 -7.62
CA ALA A 250 -12.55 -24.06 -8.53
C ALA A 250 -11.36 -23.63 -9.43
N GLU A 251 -11.14 -22.34 -9.67
CA GLU A 251 -9.93 -21.84 -10.36
C GLU A 251 -8.64 -22.24 -9.60
N SER A 252 -8.70 -22.45 -8.28
CA SER A 252 -7.56 -22.94 -7.49
C SER A 252 -7.22 -24.41 -7.73
N PHE A 253 -8.01 -25.15 -8.51
CA PHE A 253 -7.71 -26.54 -8.86
C PHE A 253 -6.45 -26.66 -9.72
N GLY A 254 -6.11 -25.63 -10.52
CA GLY A 254 -4.88 -25.57 -11.28
C GLY A 254 -3.66 -25.06 -10.51
N HIS A 255 -3.77 -24.81 -9.20
CA HIS A 255 -2.66 -24.29 -8.39
C HIS A 255 -1.55 -25.36 -8.23
N GLU A 256 -0.27 -24.95 -8.26
CA GLU A 256 0.89 -25.87 -8.17
C GLU A 256 0.98 -26.66 -6.84
N ASP A 257 0.44 -26.08 -5.76
CA ASP A 257 0.41 -26.68 -4.43
C ASP A 257 -0.80 -27.60 -4.25
N ALA A 258 -0.55 -28.90 -4.05
CA ALA A 258 -1.56 -29.92 -3.83
C ALA A 258 -2.42 -29.68 -2.57
N ASP A 259 -1.88 -29.05 -1.52
CA ASP A 259 -2.64 -28.71 -0.31
C ASP A 259 -3.68 -27.62 -0.60
N VAL A 260 -3.35 -26.69 -1.50
CA VAL A 260 -4.29 -25.66 -1.98
C VAL A 260 -5.40 -26.31 -2.79
N GLN A 261 -5.06 -27.20 -3.73
CA GLN A 261 -6.04 -27.96 -4.51
C GLN A 261 -6.98 -28.76 -3.60
N GLU A 262 -6.46 -29.49 -2.62
CA GLU A 262 -7.28 -30.31 -1.71
C GLU A 262 -8.23 -29.43 -0.88
N ARG A 263 -7.75 -28.28 -0.38
CA ARG A 263 -8.58 -27.33 0.38
C ARG A 263 -9.69 -26.74 -0.47
N ALA A 264 -9.37 -26.35 -1.70
CA ALA A 264 -10.36 -25.85 -2.65
C ALA A 264 -11.43 -26.92 -2.94
N LEU A 265 -11.01 -28.17 -3.21
CA LEU A 265 -11.93 -29.26 -3.50
C LEU A 265 -12.85 -29.54 -2.31
N LYS A 266 -12.30 -29.65 -1.09
CA LYS A 266 -13.10 -29.81 0.14
C LYS A 266 -14.12 -28.69 0.32
N LEU A 267 -13.75 -27.45 -0.04
CA LEU A 267 -14.64 -26.30 0.08
C LEU A 267 -15.78 -26.39 -0.94
N VAL A 268 -15.48 -26.74 -2.20
CA VAL A 268 -16.49 -26.96 -3.24
C VAL A 268 -17.44 -28.10 -2.84
N GLU A 269 -16.91 -29.26 -2.45
CA GLU A 269 -17.71 -30.43 -2.03
C GLU A 269 -18.70 -30.09 -0.91
N ARG A 270 -18.25 -29.31 0.08
CA ARG A 270 -19.07 -28.89 1.21
C ARG A 270 -20.27 -28.02 0.80
N HIS A 271 -20.09 -27.19 -0.22
CA HIS A 271 -21.08 -26.18 -0.61
C HIS A 271 -21.77 -26.45 -1.95
N LEU A 272 -21.42 -27.54 -2.64
CA LEU A 272 -21.96 -27.90 -3.96
C LEU A 272 -23.49 -27.94 -4.01
N LYS A 273 -24.14 -28.41 -2.94
CA LYS A 273 -25.62 -28.48 -2.85
C LYS A 273 -26.30 -27.11 -2.86
N LYS A 274 -25.55 -26.03 -2.61
CA LYS A 274 -26.04 -24.65 -2.62
C LYS A 274 -25.99 -24.02 -4.02
N LEU A 275 -25.30 -24.67 -4.96
CA LEU A 275 -25.16 -24.20 -6.34
C LEU A 275 -26.46 -24.43 -7.11
N ARG A 276 -27.07 -23.37 -7.62
CA ARG A 276 -28.35 -23.38 -8.33
C ARG A 276 -28.18 -23.14 -9.82
N SER A 277 -27.16 -22.39 -10.22
CA SER A 277 -26.85 -22.14 -11.63
C SER A 277 -26.22 -23.35 -12.30
N THR A 278 -26.79 -23.77 -13.42
CA THR A 278 -26.25 -24.83 -14.29
C THR A 278 -24.92 -24.41 -14.92
N GLU A 279 -24.77 -23.14 -15.28
CA GLU A 279 -23.54 -22.56 -15.83
C GLU A 279 -22.42 -22.56 -14.80
N ALA A 280 -22.71 -22.13 -13.57
CA ALA A 280 -21.75 -22.16 -12.47
C ALA A 280 -21.34 -23.61 -12.14
N ARG A 281 -22.29 -24.54 -12.20
CA ARG A 281 -22.01 -25.98 -12.04
C ARG A 281 -21.10 -26.51 -13.13
N ALA A 282 -21.37 -26.20 -14.40
CA ALA A 282 -20.55 -26.61 -15.52
C ALA A 282 -19.12 -26.06 -15.41
N SER A 283 -18.97 -24.81 -14.98
CA SER A 283 -17.66 -24.18 -14.75
C SER A 283 -16.85 -24.92 -13.67
N VAL A 284 -17.46 -25.23 -12.52
CA VAL A 284 -16.81 -26.00 -11.44
C VAL A 284 -16.41 -27.40 -11.90
N VAL A 285 -17.27 -28.06 -12.66
CA VAL A 285 -17.00 -29.39 -13.22
C VAL A 285 -15.83 -29.35 -14.21
N ALA A 286 -15.82 -28.38 -15.13
CA ALA A 286 -14.74 -28.23 -16.11
C ALA A 286 -13.39 -27.94 -15.42
N ALA A 287 -13.39 -27.13 -14.36
CA ALA A 287 -12.17 -26.84 -13.60
C ALA A 287 -11.58 -28.07 -12.91
N ALA A 288 -12.40 -29.10 -12.59
CA ALA A 288 -11.92 -30.31 -11.93
C ALA A 288 -10.86 -31.06 -12.76
N GLU A 289 -10.82 -30.84 -14.08
CA GLU A 289 -9.77 -31.36 -14.96
C GLU A 289 -8.38 -30.82 -14.65
N GLN A 290 -8.26 -29.71 -13.93
CA GLN A 290 -6.96 -29.14 -13.55
C GLN A 290 -6.37 -29.78 -12.29
N LEU A 291 -7.16 -30.56 -11.54
CA LEU A 291 -6.72 -31.23 -10.31
C LEU A 291 -5.62 -32.26 -10.59
N GLY A 292 -4.76 -32.49 -9.59
CA GLY A 292 -3.85 -33.64 -9.60
C GLY A 292 -4.63 -34.98 -9.71
N PRO A 293 -4.03 -36.05 -10.27
CA PRO A 293 -4.74 -37.30 -10.59
C PRO A 293 -5.57 -37.89 -9.45
N ALA A 294 -5.04 -37.91 -8.23
CA ALA A 294 -5.74 -38.44 -7.06
C ALA A 294 -6.95 -37.58 -6.66
N LEU A 295 -6.83 -36.25 -6.75
CA LEU A 295 -7.92 -35.32 -6.43
C LEU A 295 -8.98 -35.30 -7.54
N ARG A 296 -8.59 -35.44 -8.81
CA ARG A 296 -9.54 -35.57 -9.94
C ARG A 296 -10.43 -36.81 -9.77
N ALA A 297 -9.85 -37.96 -9.41
CA ALA A 297 -10.60 -39.19 -9.15
C ALA A 297 -11.61 -39.06 -7.99
N ARG A 298 -11.30 -38.23 -6.99
CA ARG A 298 -12.25 -37.89 -5.91
C ARG A 298 -13.36 -36.95 -6.42
N ALA A 299 -12.98 -35.95 -7.22
CA ALA A 299 -13.88 -34.94 -7.73
C ALA A 299 -14.94 -35.52 -8.69
N THR A 300 -14.60 -36.52 -9.51
CA THR A 300 -15.58 -37.20 -10.38
C THR A 300 -16.72 -37.82 -9.57
N GLY A 301 -16.41 -38.49 -8.47
CA GLY A 301 -17.39 -39.07 -7.55
C GLY A 301 -18.24 -38.04 -6.80
N SER A 302 -17.65 -36.91 -6.38
CA SER A 302 -18.35 -35.92 -5.54
C SER A 302 -19.10 -34.83 -6.33
N LEU A 303 -18.61 -34.45 -7.50
CA LEU A 303 -19.24 -33.45 -8.39
C LEU A 303 -20.25 -34.09 -9.37
N GLY A 304 -20.19 -35.41 -9.54
CA GLY A 304 -21.01 -36.15 -10.50
C GLY A 304 -20.51 -36.03 -11.94
N VAL A 305 -19.19 -35.89 -12.12
CA VAL A 305 -18.54 -35.88 -13.45
C VAL A 305 -18.31 -37.34 -13.85
N ALA A 306 -18.95 -37.79 -14.94
CA ALA A 306 -18.54 -39.04 -15.56
C ALA A 306 -17.11 -38.87 -16.10
N PRO A 307 -16.18 -39.82 -15.89
CA PRO A 307 -14.86 -39.73 -16.51
C PRO A 307 -15.04 -39.70 -18.04
N LEU A 308 -14.38 -38.74 -18.69
CA LEU A 308 -14.21 -38.71 -20.15
C LEU A 308 -13.25 -39.81 -20.60
#